data_AF-A0A961NTC8-F1
#
_entry.id   AF-A0A961NTC8-F1
#
_cell.length_a   1.000
_cell.length_b   1.000
_cell.length_c   1.000
_cell.angle_alpha   90.00
_cell.angle_beta   90.00
_cell.angle_gamma   90.00
#
_symmetry.space_group_name_H-M   'P 1'
#
loop_
_entity.id
_entity.type
_entity.pdbx_description
1 polymer ?
#
loop_
_entity_poly.entity_id
_entity_poly.type
_entity_poly.pdbx_seq_one_letter_code
_entity_poly.pdbx_strand_id
1 'polypeptide(L)'
;MRAADVRAAFVYRLPDAGMPGAAIVERAIRSLKEACPGAAIFVSDESAGSAATVLKEKGLVEQLRAVARATLSDEQDSIALCFDYYAFLDPTLYVEARRRHFEFLAQYSYSENVPPGFLPDLISKELIEQLPEELNEDLRSFVFRNIDRYDAELLYFDPDLRQHRLNLSGATGRSRALVESVLQHNPELRYSQLQEFVSAHPESLRPYPSCIEVELTSRSPVTPVYWPGAKSARNADLPSDLLEGLLEDVEKNAFYRDVSFIFGGLGEPLLYDALDDVLERALGLPAVRQVYVETFASGLSSGRVQAWDGLGGSDRLNVIVRLNTLDRKRYASLHGADMLPAVMEHVEGLKNGTYRLKLFAEMLRIKDTDDEVGAFFDYFEKSAFTPILQKFNTYLGAVEQRRVADLTPLHRDFCWHLARDLYITADGRSPVCKQDPFAKRSGLDLREHSIEAIWTAGQKNHAASVRGEHEVISMPCLECDEWYTFNA
;
A
#
# COMPACT_ATOMS: atom_id res chain seq x y z
N MET A 1 -32.43 -34.45 8.80
CA MET A 1 -31.36 -33.62 8.22
C MET A 1 -30.63 -32.92 9.35
N ARG A 2 -29.30 -32.89 9.31
CA ARG A 2 -28.49 -32.08 10.23
C ARG A 2 -28.66 -30.61 9.80
N ALA A 3 -28.83 -29.67 10.72
CA ALA A 3 -28.93 -28.25 10.37
C ALA A 3 -27.60 -27.77 9.77
N ALA A 4 -27.65 -26.97 8.69
CA ALA A 4 -26.47 -26.39 8.05
C ALA A 4 -25.61 -25.64 9.07
N ASP A 5 -24.29 -25.75 8.90
CA ASP A 5 -23.32 -25.14 9.82
C ASP A 5 -21.95 -24.95 9.13
N VAL A 6 -21.05 -24.23 9.79
CA VAL A 6 -19.63 -24.26 9.47
C VAL A 6 -19.07 -25.61 9.90
N ARG A 7 -18.61 -26.42 8.95
CA ARG A 7 -18.07 -27.78 9.20
C ARG A 7 -16.56 -27.83 9.18
N ALA A 8 -15.93 -26.84 8.58
CA ALA A 8 -14.49 -26.76 8.47
C ALA A 8 -13.99 -25.34 8.69
N ALA A 9 -12.80 -25.25 9.28
CA ALA A 9 -11.96 -24.07 9.23
C ALA A 9 -10.77 -24.37 8.32
N PHE A 10 -10.46 -23.46 7.41
CA PHE A 10 -9.38 -23.63 6.47
C PHE A 10 -8.42 -22.43 6.53
N VAL A 11 -7.16 -22.71 6.81
CA VAL A 11 -6.07 -21.72 6.73
C VAL A 11 -5.36 -21.89 5.40
N TYR A 12 -5.58 -20.95 4.50
CA TYR A 12 -4.91 -20.86 3.21
C TYR A 12 -3.68 -19.96 3.31
N ARG A 13 -2.48 -20.53 3.08
CA ARG A 13 -1.23 -19.79 3.01
C ARG A 13 -1.03 -19.19 1.64
N LEU A 14 -0.76 -17.89 1.59
CA LEU A 14 -0.42 -17.23 0.34
C LEU A 14 0.93 -17.75 -0.19
N PRO A 15 1.13 -17.85 -1.52
CA PRO A 15 2.34 -18.41 -2.12
C PRO A 15 3.66 -17.79 -1.65
N ASP A 16 3.64 -16.49 -1.31
CA ASP A 16 4.81 -15.72 -0.87
C ASP A 16 4.84 -15.51 0.66
N ALA A 17 3.95 -16.16 1.41
CA ALA A 17 3.95 -16.06 2.86
C ALA A 17 5.15 -16.82 3.44
N GLY A 18 6.12 -16.08 4.00
CA GLY A 18 7.25 -16.69 4.72
C GLY A 18 6.79 -17.57 5.91
N MET A 19 7.67 -18.42 6.43
CA MET A 19 7.36 -19.33 7.55
C MET A 19 6.75 -18.60 8.75
N PRO A 20 5.61 -19.05 9.29
CA PRO A 20 4.94 -18.37 10.38
C PRO A 20 5.68 -18.68 11.69
N GLY A 21 5.65 -17.76 12.65
CA GLY A 21 6.18 -18.04 13.99
C GLY A 21 5.36 -19.12 14.69
N ALA A 22 6.00 -20.05 15.40
CA ALA A 22 5.32 -21.15 16.09
C ALA A 22 4.22 -20.65 17.05
N ALA A 23 4.47 -19.55 17.75
CA ALA A 23 3.49 -18.93 18.65
C ALA A 23 2.25 -18.39 17.92
N ILE A 24 2.42 -17.85 16.70
CA ILE A 24 1.31 -17.39 15.85
C ILE A 24 0.45 -18.59 15.44
N VAL A 25 1.09 -19.67 14.97
CA VAL A 25 0.40 -20.89 14.53
C VAL A 25 -0.38 -21.51 15.69
N GLU A 26 0.27 -21.75 16.84
CA GLU A 26 -0.35 -22.36 18.01
C GLU A 26 -1.60 -21.58 18.43
N ARG A 27 -1.49 -20.26 18.48
CA ARG A 27 -2.57 -19.37 18.87
C ARG A 27 -3.70 -19.31 17.85
N ALA A 28 -3.38 -19.24 16.55
CA ALA A 28 -4.38 -19.24 15.50
C ALA A 28 -5.20 -20.54 15.53
N ILE A 29 -4.54 -21.69 15.69
CA ILE A 29 -5.21 -23.00 15.83
C ILE A 29 -6.08 -23.04 17.09
N ARG A 30 -5.60 -22.50 18.22
CA ARG A 30 -6.42 -22.39 19.45
C ARG A 30 -7.68 -21.55 19.20
N SER A 31 -7.52 -20.37 18.60
CA SER A 31 -8.62 -19.44 18.34
C SER A 31 -9.65 -20.03 17.38
N LEU A 32 -9.21 -20.78 16.37
CA LEU A 32 -10.09 -21.53 15.47
C LEU A 32 -10.90 -22.61 16.19
N LYS A 33 -10.28 -23.36 17.11
CA LYS A 33 -10.99 -24.37 17.92
C LYS A 33 -12.04 -23.74 18.84
N GLU A 34 -11.73 -22.57 19.39
CA GLU A 34 -12.65 -21.81 20.24
C GLU A 34 -13.82 -21.23 19.45
N ALA A 35 -13.55 -20.63 18.29
CA ALA A 35 -14.57 -20.01 17.46
C ALA A 35 -15.45 -21.02 16.71
N CYS A 36 -14.85 -22.10 16.19
CA CYS A 36 -15.51 -23.11 15.36
C CYS A 36 -15.54 -24.49 16.07
N PRO A 37 -16.23 -24.64 17.23
CA PRO A 37 -16.19 -25.87 18.00
C PRO A 37 -16.74 -27.05 17.20
N GLY A 38 -15.93 -28.10 17.04
CA GLY A 38 -16.29 -29.31 16.30
C GLY A 38 -16.10 -29.24 14.78
N ALA A 39 -15.64 -28.11 14.23
CA ALA A 39 -15.21 -28.02 12.85
C ALA A 39 -13.85 -28.72 12.66
N ALA A 40 -13.68 -29.42 11.54
CA ALA A 40 -12.38 -29.95 11.15
C ALA A 40 -11.46 -28.80 10.68
N ILE A 41 -10.18 -28.84 11.06
CA ILE A 41 -9.21 -27.81 10.70
C ILE A 41 -8.30 -28.31 9.59
N PHE A 42 -8.24 -27.55 8.50
CA PHE A 42 -7.37 -27.79 7.36
C PHE A 42 -6.37 -26.66 7.20
N VAL A 43 -5.18 -27.00 6.69
CA VAL A 43 -4.08 -26.08 6.44
C VAL A 43 -3.43 -26.41 5.11
N SER A 44 -2.90 -25.40 4.42
CA SER A 44 -2.18 -25.60 3.15
C SER A 44 -0.69 -25.89 3.32
N ASP A 45 -0.17 -25.92 4.55
CA ASP A 45 1.23 -26.22 4.85
C ASP A 45 1.38 -27.10 6.11
N GLU A 46 2.61 -27.53 6.40
CA GLU A 46 2.91 -28.43 7.53
C GLU A 46 3.09 -27.70 8.87
N SER A 47 2.95 -26.36 8.92
CA SER A 47 3.30 -25.54 10.09
C SER A 47 2.47 -25.88 11.33
N ALA A 48 1.22 -26.32 11.14
CA ALA A 48 0.33 -26.71 12.24
C ALA A 48 0.57 -28.12 12.80
N GLY A 49 1.52 -28.89 12.23
CA GLY A 49 1.83 -30.25 12.68
C GLY A 49 0.58 -31.14 12.71
N SER A 50 0.42 -31.93 13.78
CA SER A 50 -0.72 -32.83 13.96
C SER A 50 -2.02 -32.14 14.39
N ALA A 51 -2.02 -30.82 14.58
CA ALA A 51 -3.19 -30.10 15.07
C ALA A 51 -4.23 -29.79 13.96
N ALA A 52 -3.87 -30.00 12.70
CA ALA A 52 -4.71 -29.81 11.52
C ALA A 52 -4.40 -30.84 10.42
N THR A 53 -5.30 -30.99 9.47
CA THR A 53 -5.09 -31.82 8.28
C THR A 53 -4.44 -30.99 7.18
N VAL A 54 -3.26 -31.43 6.72
CA VAL A 54 -2.53 -30.76 5.63
C VAL A 54 -3.12 -31.17 4.28
N LEU A 55 -3.47 -30.18 3.45
CA LEU A 55 -3.94 -30.40 2.08
C LEU A 55 -2.75 -30.60 1.14
N LYS A 56 -2.93 -31.49 0.14
CA LYS A 56 -1.88 -31.81 -0.85
C LYS A 56 -2.10 -31.11 -2.18
N GLU A 57 -3.34 -30.75 -2.44
CA GLU A 57 -3.81 -29.98 -3.59
C GLU A 57 -3.13 -28.61 -3.63
N LYS A 58 -3.06 -27.99 -4.82
CA LYS A 58 -2.42 -26.69 -5.00
C LYS A 58 -3.44 -25.66 -5.46
N GLY A 59 -3.24 -24.42 -5.02
CA GLY A 59 -4.15 -23.32 -5.34
C GLY A 59 -5.41 -23.32 -4.46
N LEU A 60 -6.00 -22.14 -4.31
CA LEU A 60 -7.12 -21.91 -3.39
C LEU A 60 -8.35 -22.75 -3.73
N VAL A 61 -8.77 -22.76 -5.00
CA VAL A 61 -10.02 -23.43 -5.41
C VAL A 61 -9.95 -24.94 -5.21
N GLU A 62 -8.86 -25.58 -5.66
CA GLU A 62 -8.71 -27.03 -5.54
C GLU A 62 -8.67 -27.48 -4.08
N GLN A 63 -7.97 -26.69 -3.23
CA GLN A 63 -7.94 -26.89 -1.79
C GLN A 63 -9.31 -26.70 -1.14
N LEU A 64 -10.06 -25.63 -1.48
CA LEU A 64 -11.44 -25.44 -1.00
C LEU A 64 -12.34 -26.62 -1.37
N ARG A 65 -12.26 -27.11 -2.62
CA ARG A 65 -13.02 -28.29 -3.07
C ARG A 65 -12.60 -29.56 -2.32
N ALA A 66 -11.32 -29.72 -1.97
CA ALA A 66 -10.85 -30.84 -1.16
C ALA A 66 -11.46 -30.81 0.26
N VAL A 67 -11.45 -29.64 0.90
CA VAL A 67 -12.11 -29.43 2.21
C VAL A 67 -13.61 -29.70 2.11
N ALA A 68 -14.25 -29.19 1.05
CA ALA A 68 -15.68 -29.37 0.81
C ALA A 68 -16.08 -30.85 0.70
N ARG A 69 -15.37 -31.62 -0.14
CA ARG A 69 -15.59 -33.08 -0.29
C ARG A 69 -15.39 -33.85 1.01
N ALA A 70 -14.47 -33.40 1.87
CA ALA A 70 -14.18 -34.08 3.12
C ALA A 70 -15.20 -33.82 4.23
N THR A 71 -15.93 -32.68 4.19
CA THR A 71 -16.68 -32.20 5.36
C THR A 71 -18.10 -31.69 5.12
N LEU A 72 -18.43 -31.25 3.89
CA LEU A 72 -19.70 -30.56 3.61
C LEU A 72 -20.72 -31.49 2.96
N SER A 73 -21.89 -31.59 3.58
CA SER A 73 -22.97 -32.47 3.14
C SER A 73 -24.13 -31.70 2.54
N ASP A 74 -24.56 -30.63 3.22
CA ASP A 74 -25.64 -29.72 2.81
C ASP A 74 -25.08 -28.60 1.92
N GLU A 75 -25.86 -28.08 0.96
CA GLU A 75 -25.45 -26.97 0.08
C GLU A 75 -25.11 -25.69 0.88
N GLN A 76 -25.76 -25.53 2.04
CA GLN A 76 -25.51 -24.43 2.95
C GLN A 76 -24.42 -24.75 3.98
N ASP A 77 -23.93 -26.00 4.10
CA ASP A 77 -22.76 -26.26 4.94
C ASP A 77 -21.58 -25.40 4.43
N SER A 78 -20.83 -24.80 5.36
CA SER A 78 -19.87 -23.73 5.02
C SER A 78 -18.47 -23.96 5.60
N ILE A 79 -17.51 -23.21 5.08
CA ILE A 79 -16.10 -23.16 5.51
C ILE A 79 -15.79 -21.77 6.06
N ALA A 80 -15.11 -21.71 7.21
CA ALA A 80 -14.43 -20.50 7.67
C ALA A 80 -13.03 -20.42 7.05
N LEU A 81 -12.82 -19.53 6.10
CA LEU A 81 -11.56 -19.32 5.38
C LEU A 81 -10.72 -18.21 6.02
N CYS A 82 -9.50 -18.56 6.42
CA CYS A 82 -8.48 -17.61 6.85
C CYS A 82 -7.39 -17.51 5.79
N PHE A 83 -7.05 -16.29 5.35
CA PHE A 83 -5.89 -16.03 4.50
C PHE A 83 -4.63 -15.87 5.37
N ASP A 84 -4.08 -17.00 5.83
CA ASP A 84 -3.01 -17.19 6.82
C ASP A 84 -3.49 -17.35 8.29
N TYR A 85 -2.54 -17.52 9.22
CA TYR A 85 -2.77 -17.87 10.62
C TYR A 85 -3.25 -16.67 11.46
N TYR A 86 -4.57 -16.54 11.59
CA TYR A 86 -5.22 -15.46 12.33
C TYR A 86 -5.06 -15.62 13.85
N ALA A 87 -3.96 -15.07 14.37
CA ALA A 87 -3.63 -15.08 15.81
C ALA A 87 -4.68 -14.36 16.68
N PHE A 88 -5.39 -13.37 16.13
CA PHE A 88 -6.36 -12.55 16.87
C PHE A 88 -7.80 -12.82 16.47
N LEU A 89 -8.08 -13.99 15.88
CA LEU A 89 -9.44 -14.37 15.53
C LEU A 89 -10.34 -14.21 16.76
N ASP A 90 -11.40 -13.41 16.61
CA ASP A 90 -12.31 -13.05 17.69
C ASP A 90 -13.57 -13.93 17.63
N PRO A 91 -13.76 -14.84 18.61
CA PRO A 91 -14.93 -15.72 18.63
C PRO A 91 -16.25 -14.95 18.68
N THR A 92 -16.27 -13.76 19.28
CA THR A 92 -17.49 -12.95 19.42
C THR A 92 -17.94 -12.43 18.06
N LEU A 93 -17.00 -11.91 17.26
CA LEU A 93 -17.28 -11.47 15.90
C LEU A 93 -17.69 -12.65 15.01
N TYR A 94 -16.98 -13.77 15.13
CA TYR A 94 -17.26 -14.97 14.38
C TYR A 94 -18.69 -15.50 14.62
N VAL A 95 -19.15 -15.54 15.88
CA VAL A 95 -20.51 -16.01 16.21
C VAL A 95 -21.57 -15.14 15.54
N GLU A 96 -21.40 -13.82 15.53
CA GLU A 96 -22.34 -12.90 14.87
C GLU A 96 -22.27 -13.03 13.34
N ALA A 97 -21.06 -13.12 12.76
CA ALA A 97 -20.86 -13.36 11.33
C ALA A 97 -21.55 -14.65 10.87
N ARG A 98 -21.32 -15.74 11.61
CA ARG A 98 -21.95 -17.05 11.37
C ARG A 98 -23.47 -16.96 11.46
N ARG A 99 -24.00 -16.26 12.46
CA ARG A 99 -25.45 -16.09 12.63
C ARG A 99 -26.09 -15.44 11.40
N ARG A 100 -25.53 -14.33 10.91
CA ARG A 100 -26.05 -13.62 9.73
C ARG A 100 -25.88 -14.41 8.44
N HIS A 101 -24.74 -15.07 8.27
CA HIS A 101 -24.46 -15.94 7.14
C HIS A 101 -25.58 -16.97 6.92
N PHE A 102 -25.99 -17.66 7.99
CA PHE A 102 -27.08 -18.65 7.91
C PHE A 102 -28.49 -18.06 7.95
N GLU A 103 -28.69 -16.93 8.63
CA GLU A 103 -29.99 -16.23 8.64
C GLU A 103 -30.39 -15.77 7.24
N PHE A 104 -29.43 -15.27 6.46
CA PHE A 104 -29.64 -14.75 5.12
C PHE A 104 -29.27 -15.72 4.00
N LEU A 105 -28.90 -16.97 4.33
CA LEU A 105 -28.48 -18.00 3.36
C LEU A 105 -27.38 -17.49 2.42
N ALA A 106 -26.45 -16.71 2.97
CA ALA A 106 -25.39 -16.09 2.20
C ALA A 106 -24.42 -17.14 1.68
N GLN A 107 -23.98 -16.97 0.44
CA GLN A 107 -22.98 -17.83 -0.18
C GLN A 107 -21.56 -17.42 0.18
N TYR A 108 -21.36 -16.13 0.44
CA TYR A 108 -20.10 -15.54 0.87
C TYR A 108 -20.38 -14.48 1.95
N SER A 109 -19.68 -14.53 3.09
CA SER A 109 -19.77 -13.47 4.11
C SER A 109 -18.40 -12.99 4.52
N TYR A 110 -18.27 -11.68 4.67
CA TYR A 110 -17.00 -11.05 5.03
C TYR A 110 -17.26 -9.71 5.74
N SER A 111 -16.21 -9.09 6.28
CA SER A 111 -16.28 -7.74 6.84
C SER A 111 -15.39 -6.75 6.08
N GLU A 112 -15.90 -5.53 5.89
CA GLU A 112 -15.12 -4.41 5.32
C GLU A 112 -14.28 -3.68 6.36
N ASN A 113 -14.73 -3.59 7.61
CA ASN A 113 -14.10 -2.71 8.60
C ASN A 113 -13.30 -3.42 9.70
N VAL A 114 -13.41 -4.73 9.78
CA VAL A 114 -12.56 -5.57 10.62
C VAL A 114 -11.24 -5.85 9.88
N PRO A 115 -10.07 -5.51 10.47
CA PRO A 115 -8.78 -5.84 9.89
C PRO A 115 -8.61 -7.35 9.66
N PRO A 116 -7.96 -7.78 8.56
CA PRO A 116 -7.56 -9.17 8.39
C PRO A 116 -6.79 -9.66 9.63
N GLY A 117 -7.10 -10.87 10.10
CA GLY A 117 -6.55 -11.42 11.35
C GLY A 117 -7.56 -11.58 12.49
N PHE A 118 -8.71 -10.91 12.44
CA PHE A 118 -9.76 -10.97 13.48
C PHE A 118 -10.99 -11.79 13.10
N LEU A 119 -11.32 -11.86 11.80
CA LEU A 119 -12.54 -12.52 11.34
C LEU A 119 -12.25 -13.27 10.03
N PRO A 120 -12.52 -14.59 9.94
CA PRO A 120 -12.45 -15.32 8.68
C PRO A 120 -13.61 -14.95 7.75
N ASP A 121 -13.42 -15.18 6.46
CA ASP A 121 -14.53 -15.18 5.51
C ASP A 121 -15.33 -16.49 5.66
N LEU A 122 -16.63 -16.45 5.41
CA LEU A 122 -17.49 -17.65 5.39
C LEU A 122 -17.90 -17.95 3.96
N ILE A 123 -17.76 -19.22 3.56
CA ILE A 123 -17.98 -19.66 2.18
C ILE A 123 -18.85 -20.91 2.19
N SER A 124 -20.01 -20.84 1.55
CA SER A 124 -20.91 -21.98 1.39
C SER A 124 -20.34 -23.04 0.44
N LYS A 125 -20.79 -24.30 0.60
CA LYS A 125 -20.53 -25.37 -0.35
C LYS A 125 -21.03 -25.00 -1.74
N GLU A 126 -22.23 -24.42 -1.83
CA GLU A 126 -22.82 -24.01 -3.11
C GLU A 126 -21.91 -23.08 -3.91
N LEU A 127 -21.31 -22.06 -3.26
CA LEU A 127 -20.34 -21.18 -3.92
C LEU A 127 -19.12 -21.97 -4.41
N ILE A 128 -18.54 -22.83 -3.57
CA ILE A 128 -17.33 -23.60 -3.90
C ILE A 128 -17.54 -24.48 -5.14
N GLU A 129 -18.72 -25.07 -5.30
CA GLU A 129 -19.07 -25.91 -6.44
C GLU A 129 -19.22 -25.09 -7.74
N GLN A 130 -19.53 -23.80 -7.64
CA GLN A 130 -19.71 -22.89 -8.77
C GLN A 130 -18.44 -22.09 -9.13
N LEU A 131 -17.39 -22.13 -8.30
CA LEU A 131 -16.12 -21.46 -8.61
C LEU A 131 -15.51 -22.02 -9.91
N PRO A 132 -14.86 -21.18 -10.75
CA PRO A 132 -14.05 -21.67 -11.88
C PRO A 132 -12.85 -22.47 -11.40
N GLU A 133 -12.21 -23.26 -12.26
CA GLU A 133 -11.01 -24.04 -11.90
C GLU A 133 -9.86 -23.15 -11.41
N GLU A 134 -9.68 -21.99 -12.03
CA GLU A 134 -8.69 -20.99 -11.67
C GLU A 134 -9.35 -19.61 -11.50
N LEU A 135 -8.89 -18.88 -10.49
CA LEU A 135 -9.27 -17.49 -10.28
C LEU A 135 -8.15 -16.57 -10.79
N ASN A 136 -8.51 -15.62 -11.66
CA ASN A 136 -7.59 -14.59 -12.16
C ASN A 136 -7.44 -13.40 -11.18
N GLU A 137 -8.17 -13.43 -10.07
CA GLU A 137 -8.25 -12.39 -9.04
C GLU A 137 -8.47 -13.05 -7.67
N ASP A 138 -8.47 -12.27 -6.59
CA ASP A 138 -8.81 -12.81 -5.28
C ASP A 138 -10.29 -13.18 -5.19
N LEU A 139 -10.62 -14.11 -4.29
CA LEU A 139 -11.98 -14.65 -4.15
C LEU A 139 -13.03 -13.56 -3.89
N ARG A 140 -12.69 -12.55 -3.08
CA ARG A 140 -13.60 -11.46 -2.76
C ARG A 140 -13.89 -10.66 -4.03
N SER A 141 -12.87 -10.22 -4.76
CA SER A 141 -13.03 -9.51 -6.03
C SER A 141 -13.84 -10.30 -7.05
N PHE A 142 -13.64 -11.62 -7.13
CA PHE A 142 -14.45 -12.49 -7.99
C PHE A 142 -15.93 -12.47 -7.62
N VAL A 143 -16.27 -12.63 -6.32
CA VAL A 143 -17.66 -12.57 -5.86
C VAL A 143 -18.27 -11.19 -6.16
N PHE A 144 -17.54 -10.11 -5.88
CA PHE A 144 -18.01 -8.74 -6.13
C PHE A 144 -18.29 -8.44 -7.61
N ARG A 145 -17.43 -8.94 -8.51
CA ARG A 145 -17.64 -8.78 -9.95
C ARG A 145 -18.87 -9.52 -10.45
N ASN A 146 -19.31 -10.55 -9.72
CA ASN A 146 -20.43 -11.41 -10.05
C ASN A 146 -21.54 -11.30 -8.99
N ILE A 147 -21.74 -10.12 -8.40
CA ILE A 147 -22.71 -9.89 -7.32
C ILE A 147 -24.17 -10.12 -7.75
N ASP A 148 -24.43 -10.13 -9.07
CA ASP A 148 -25.72 -10.49 -9.65
C ASP A 148 -26.01 -12.01 -9.57
N ARG A 149 -24.99 -12.82 -9.28
CA ARG A 149 -25.05 -14.28 -9.25
C ARG A 149 -24.91 -14.87 -7.86
N TYR A 150 -24.29 -14.14 -6.94
CA TYR A 150 -23.93 -14.65 -5.63
C TYR A 150 -24.53 -13.83 -4.50
N ASP A 151 -25.09 -14.50 -3.51
CA ASP A 151 -25.58 -13.86 -2.29
C ASP A 151 -24.41 -13.57 -1.34
N ALA A 152 -23.98 -12.31 -1.30
CA ALA A 152 -22.90 -11.86 -0.43
C ALA A 152 -23.44 -11.06 0.76
N GLU A 153 -23.03 -11.44 1.97
CA GLU A 153 -23.37 -10.71 3.20
C GLU A 153 -22.16 -9.91 3.69
N LEU A 154 -22.38 -8.60 3.84
CA LEU A 154 -21.36 -7.65 4.26
C LEU A 154 -21.58 -7.22 5.72
N LEU A 155 -20.57 -7.51 6.55
CA LEU A 155 -20.59 -7.27 7.99
C LEU A 155 -19.84 -6.00 8.39
N TYR A 156 -20.41 -5.29 9.36
CA TYR A 156 -19.82 -4.13 10.02
C TYR A 156 -19.85 -4.29 11.54
N PHE A 157 -18.73 -3.98 12.19
CA PHE A 157 -18.56 -4.08 13.64
C PHE A 157 -17.90 -2.83 14.21
N ASP A 158 -18.29 -2.39 15.40
CA ASP A 158 -17.59 -1.31 16.09
C ASP A 158 -16.36 -1.84 16.84
N PRO A 159 -15.24 -1.09 16.89
CA PRO A 159 -15.02 0.24 16.31
C PRO A 159 -14.53 0.24 14.85
N ASP A 160 -14.97 1.19 14.01
CA ASP A 160 -14.44 1.34 12.64
C ASP A 160 -13.03 1.95 12.63
N LEU A 161 -12.04 1.12 12.26
CA LEU A 161 -10.62 1.49 12.19
C LEU A 161 -10.04 1.38 10.78
N ARG A 162 -10.88 1.42 9.73
CA ARG A 162 -10.42 1.32 8.33
C ARG A 162 -9.37 2.35 7.97
N GLN A 163 -9.43 3.53 8.57
CA GLN A 163 -8.43 4.58 8.42
C GLN A 163 -7.01 4.15 8.81
N HIS A 164 -6.87 3.20 9.74
CA HIS A 164 -5.55 2.67 10.11
C HIS A 164 -4.99 1.69 9.07
N ARG A 165 -5.84 1.11 8.21
CA ARG A 165 -5.47 0.07 7.23
C ARG A 165 -4.60 -1.04 7.86
N LEU A 166 -5.00 -1.50 9.04
CA LEU A 166 -4.26 -2.55 9.75
C LEU A 166 -4.40 -3.88 9.02
N ASN A 167 -3.33 -4.68 9.06
CA ASN A 167 -3.34 -6.06 8.60
C ASN A 167 -2.60 -6.91 9.64
N LEU A 168 -3.36 -7.74 10.35
CA LEU A 168 -2.90 -8.63 11.41
C LEU A 168 -3.11 -10.11 11.03
N SER A 169 -3.12 -10.41 9.72
CA SER A 169 -3.32 -11.78 9.22
C SER A 169 -2.11 -12.69 9.41
N GLY A 170 -0.91 -12.11 9.47
CA GLY A 170 0.36 -12.85 9.44
C GLY A 170 0.80 -13.30 8.03
N ALA A 171 0.09 -12.88 6.97
CA ALA A 171 0.34 -13.32 5.60
C ALA A 171 1.60 -12.72 4.94
N THR A 172 2.07 -11.58 5.43
CA THR A 172 3.27 -10.87 4.94
C THR A 172 4.29 -10.66 6.05
N GLY A 173 5.56 -10.38 5.72
CA GLY A 173 6.57 -10.03 6.72
C GLY A 173 6.13 -8.86 7.63
N ARG A 174 5.56 -7.80 7.05
CA ARG A 174 4.99 -6.67 7.80
C ARG A 174 3.86 -7.09 8.74
N SER A 175 2.87 -7.82 8.23
CA SER A 175 1.75 -8.25 9.09
C SER A 175 2.19 -9.21 10.20
N ARG A 176 3.23 -10.04 9.99
CA ARG A 176 3.83 -10.87 11.04
C ARG A 176 4.52 -10.01 12.09
N ALA A 177 5.33 -9.03 11.69
CA ALA A 177 5.96 -8.10 12.63
C ALA A 177 4.93 -7.33 13.48
N LEU A 178 3.82 -6.91 12.85
CA LEU A 178 2.68 -6.31 13.56
C LEU A 178 2.07 -7.28 14.57
N VAL A 179 1.76 -8.52 14.15
CA VAL A 179 1.20 -9.54 15.04
C VAL A 179 2.13 -9.81 16.22
N GLU A 180 3.42 -10.00 15.98
CA GLU A 180 4.42 -10.24 17.02
C GLU A 180 4.52 -9.08 18.01
N SER A 181 4.52 -7.83 17.51
CA SER A 181 4.56 -6.65 18.37
C SER A 181 3.29 -6.53 19.23
N VAL A 182 2.12 -6.79 18.66
CA VAL A 182 0.85 -6.79 19.40
C VAL A 182 0.85 -7.90 20.45
N LEU A 183 1.32 -9.11 20.13
CA LEU A 183 1.39 -10.23 21.07
C LEU A 183 2.28 -9.94 22.29
N GLN A 184 3.31 -9.10 22.14
CA GLN A 184 4.16 -8.70 23.27
C GLN A 184 3.44 -7.78 24.27
N HIS A 185 2.46 -6.99 23.80
CA HIS A 185 1.75 -6.01 24.61
C HIS A 185 0.39 -6.51 25.10
N ASN A 186 -0.38 -7.12 24.21
CA ASN A 186 -1.69 -7.68 24.51
C ASN A 186 -1.90 -9.02 23.78
N PRO A 187 -1.41 -10.13 24.36
CA PRO A 187 -1.67 -11.46 23.86
C PRO A 187 -3.09 -11.94 24.14
N GLU A 188 -4.10 -11.13 24.46
CA GLU A 188 -5.51 -11.58 24.39
C GLU A 188 -6.37 -10.52 23.71
N LEU A 189 -5.75 -9.71 22.83
CA LEU A 189 -6.41 -8.61 22.14
C LEU A 189 -7.66 -9.11 21.40
N ARG A 190 -8.79 -8.48 21.72
CA ARG A 190 -10.07 -8.61 21.01
C ARG A 190 -10.34 -7.38 20.17
N TYR A 191 -11.19 -7.51 19.15
CA TYR A 191 -11.45 -6.41 18.21
C TYR A 191 -12.05 -5.18 18.91
N SER A 192 -12.91 -5.39 19.90
CA SER A 192 -13.51 -4.32 20.70
C SER A 192 -12.47 -3.49 21.48
N GLN A 193 -11.28 -4.03 21.71
CA GLN A 193 -10.18 -3.35 22.40
C GLN A 193 -9.18 -2.71 21.43
N LEU A 194 -9.33 -2.93 20.13
CA LEU A 194 -8.32 -2.55 19.13
C LEU A 194 -8.13 -1.03 19.07
N GLN A 195 -9.19 -0.23 19.20
CA GLN A 195 -9.09 1.23 19.18
C GLN A 195 -8.26 1.74 20.38
N GLU A 196 -8.56 1.25 21.59
CA GLU A 196 -7.81 1.61 22.78
C GLU A 196 -6.33 1.17 22.68
N PHE A 197 -6.10 -0.04 22.15
CA PHE A 197 -4.75 -0.55 21.91
C PHE A 197 -3.97 0.34 20.95
N VAL A 198 -4.56 0.74 19.81
CA VAL A 198 -3.92 1.61 18.82
C VAL A 198 -3.49 2.95 19.44
N SER A 199 -4.34 3.53 20.31
CA SER A 199 -4.02 4.78 21.00
C SER A 199 -2.94 4.61 22.08
N ALA A 200 -2.96 3.50 22.81
CA ALA A 200 -2.00 3.22 23.87
C ALA A 200 -0.60 2.84 23.33
N HIS A 201 -0.58 2.02 22.28
CA HIS A 201 0.63 1.39 21.72
C HIS A 201 0.81 1.65 20.20
N PRO A 202 0.81 2.90 19.74
CA PRO A 202 1.01 3.22 18.32
C PRO A 202 2.38 2.75 17.79
N GLU A 203 3.38 2.58 18.67
CA GLU A 203 4.67 1.99 18.35
C GLU A 203 4.61 0.54 17.87
N SER A 204 3.63 -0.22 18.32
CA SER A 204 3.45 -1.59 17.85
C SER A 204 2.96 -1.68 16.41
N LEU A 205 2.55 -0.56 15.81
CA LEU A 205 1.88 -0.50 14.51
C LEU A 205 2.73 0.11 13.40
N ARG A 206 4.02 0.36 13.66
CA ARG A 206 4.93 1.08 12.75
C ARG A 206 6.25 0.33 12.46
N PRO A 207 6.20 -0.89 11.90
CA PRO A 207 7.37 -1.78 11.84
C PRO A 207 8.51 -1.27 10.93
N TYR A 208 8.20 -0.77 9.73
CA TYR A 208 9.18 -0.22 8.78
C TYR A 208 8.48 0.77 7.83
N PRO A 209 9.13 1.76 7.19
CA PRO A 209 8.47 2.58 6.16
C PRO A 209 7.97 1.69 5.02
N SER A 210 6.79 2.00 4.48
CA SER A 210 6.27 1.34 3.27
C SER A 210 6.52 2.16 2.00
N CYS A 211 6.84 3.45 2.14
CA CYS A 211 7.18 4.33 1.03
C CYS A 211 8.44 5.12 1.37
N ILE A 212 9.44 5.08 0.49
CA ILE A 212 10.65 5.89 0.60
C ILE A 212 10.77 6.72 -0.67
N GLU A 213 10.56 8.02 -0.54
CA GLU A 213 10.78 8.97 -1.62
C GLU A 213 12.19 9.57 -1.52
N VAL A 214 12.92 9.50 -2.62
CA VAL A 214 14.31 9.94 -2.75
C VAL A 214 14.39 10.98 -3.85
N GLU A 215 14.77 12.20 -3.49
CA GLU A 215 15.17 13.23 -4.45
C GLU A 215 16.61 12.93 -4.87
N LEU A 216 16.80 12.20 -5.97
CA LEU A 216 18.15 11.82 -6.46
C LEU A 216 19.00 13.02 -6.85
N THR A 217 18.37 14.04 -7.40
CA THR A 217 19.00 15.31 -7.76
C THR A 217 18.01 16.43 -7.52
N SER A 218 18.54 17.59 -7.14
CA SER A 218 17.78 18.83 -7.03
C SER A 218 17.84 19.69 -8.30
N ARG A 219 18.59 19.24 -9.32
CA ARG A 219 18.62 19.85 -10.65
C ARG A 219 17.24 19.68 -11.30
N SER A 220 16.78 20.70 -12.02
CA SER A 220 15.53 20.64 -12.77
C SER A 220 15.62 21.53 -14.02
N PRO A 221 15.07 21.09 -15.15
CA PRO A 221 14.99 21.92 -16.36
C PRO A 221 13.81 22.91 -16.31
N VAL A 222 12.95 22.80 -15.29
CA VAL A 222 11.76 23.62 -15.08
C VAL A 222 11.79 24.29 -13.70
N THR A 223 11.00 25.35 -13.52
CA THR A 223 10.82 26.07 -12.25
C THR A 223 9.33 26.24 -11.94
N PRO A 224 8.62 25.15 -11.61
CA PRO A 224 7.17 25.18 -11.56
C PRO A 224 6.61 26.10 -10.48
N VAL A 225 5.55 26.85 -10.80
CA VAL A 225 4.93 27.83 -9.88
C VAL A 225 4.28 27.20 -8.65
N TYR A 226 4.01 25.90 -8.70
CA TYR A 226 3.44 25.08 -7.65
C TYR A 226 4.50 24.32 -6.82
N TRP A 227 5.79 24.60 -7.02
CA TRP A 227 6.87 24.04 -6.21
C TRP A 227 7.50 25.04 -5.25
N PRO A 228 7.75 24.64 -4.00
CA PRO A 228 8.43 25.51 -3.06
C PRO A 228 9.87 25.72 -3.55
N GLY A 229 10.38 26.94 -3.39
CA GLY A 229 11.75 27.26 -3.80
C GLY A 229 12.02 27.17 -5.30
N ALA A 230 11.00 27.18 -6.18
CA ALA A 230 11.16 27.10 -7.63
C ALA A 230 12.11 28.17 -8.22
N LYS A 231 12.31 29.29 -7.52
CA LYS A 231 13.23 30.37 -7.92
C LYS A 231 14.65 30.23 -7.36
N SER A 232 14.90 29.21 -6.54
CA SER A 232 16.21 28.95 -5.94
C SER A 232 16.96 27.93 -6.79
N ALA A 233 18.08 28.34 -7.38
CA ALA A 233 18.97 27.40 -8.06
C ALA A 233 19.51 26.39 -7.04
N ARG A 234 19.20 25.11 -7.24
CA ARG A 234 19.73 23.98 -6.46
C ARG A 234 20.53 23.10 -7.40
N ASN A 235 21.65 22.59 -6.89
CA ASN A 235 22.56 21.76 -7.66
C ASN A 235 23.28 20.80 -6.71
N ALA A 236 22.49 19.88 -6.16
CA ALA A 236 22.93 18.77 -5.35
C ALA A 236 22.44 17.48 -5.99
N ASP A 237 23.31 16.48 -6.01
CA ASP A 237 23.01 15.10 -6.36
C ASP A 237 23.27 14.25 -5.12
N LEU A 238 22.42 13.26 -4.87
CA LEU A 238 22.61 12.33 -3.76
C LEU A 238 23.89 11.54 -4.03
N PRO A 239 24.89 11.56 -3.13
CA PRO A 239 26.11 10.77 -3.30
C PRO A 239 25.80 9.29 -3.49
N SER A 240 26.50 8.65 -4.44
CA SER A 240 26.24 7.24 -4.82
C SER A 240 26.48 6.26 -3.67
N ASP A 241 27.43 6.56 -2.78
CA ASP A 241 27.71 5.78 -1.58
C ASP A 241 26.57 5.84 -0.56
N LEU A 242 25.94 7.01 -0.38
CA LEU A 242 24.74 7.14 0.45
C LEU A 242 23.54 6.42 -0.15
N LEU A 243 23.39 6.46 -1.47
CA LEU A 243 22.33 5.75 -2.16
C LEU A 243 22.50 4.23 -2.06
N GLU A 244 23.72 3.71 -2.24
CA GLU A 244 23.95 2.27 -2.06
C GLU A 244 23.72 1.86 -0.61
N GLY A 245 24.23 2.63 0.37
CA GLY A 245 23.98 2.37 1.79
C GLY A 245 22.48 2.35 2.14
N LEU A 246 21.68 3.22 1.52
CA LEU A 246 20.23 3.20 1.63
C LEU A 246 19.63 1.89 1.09
N LEU A 247 20.07 1.45 -0.09
CA LEU A 247 19.53 0.26 -0.75
C LEU A 247 19.92 -1.01 0.01
N GLU A 248 21.15 -1.07 0.54
CA GLU A 248 21.62 -2.13 1.44
C GLU A 248 20.82 -2.17 2.75
N ASP A 249 20.52 -1.01 3.35
CA ASP A 249 19.68 -0.92 4.55
C ASP A 249 18.27 -1.47 4.29
N VAL A 250 17.68 -1.16 3.14
CA VAL A 250 16.36 -1.69 2.76
C VAL A 250 16.45 -3.20 2.51
N GLU A 251 17.47 -3.67 1.80
CA GLU A 251 17.69 -5.11 1.57
C GLU A 251 17.79 -5.91 2.87
N LYS A 252 18.48 -5.35 3.86
CA LYS A 252 18.74 -6.00 5.15
C LYS A 252 17.53 -5.99 6.08
N ASN A 253 16.78 -4.89 6.12
CA ASN A 253 15.81 -4.64 7.19
C ASN A 253 14.34 -4.67 6.74
N ALA A 254 14.06 -4.44 5.45
CA ALA A 254 12.70 -4.40 4.96
C ALA A 254 12.12 -5.81 4.71
N PHE A 255 10.79 -5.88 4.66
CA PHE A 255 10.10 -7.12 4.38
C PHE A 255 9.97 -7.36 2.87
N TYR A 256 9.86 -8.64 2.47
CA TYR A 256 9.62 -9.02 1.08
C TYR A 256 8.43 -8.26 0.47
N ARG A 257 8.65 -7.62 -0.68
CA ARG A 257 7.65 -6.83 -1.44
C ARG A 257 6.82 -5.85 -0.59
N ASP A 258 7.48 -5.08 0.24
CA ASP A 258 6.81 -4.21 1.22
C ASP A 258 7.19 -2.72 1.12
N VAL A 259 8.26 -2.38 0.39
CA VAL A 259 8.72 -0.99 0.20
C VAL A 259 8.48 -0.50 -1.22
N SER A 260 7.80 0.63 -1.37
CA SER A 260 7.73 1.39 -2.62
C SER A 260 8.83 2.47 -2.63
N PHE A 261 9.62 2.54 -3.70
CA PHE A 261 10.54 3.65 -3.94
C PHE A 261 9.93 4.68 -4.87
N ILE A 262 10.05 5.96 -4.53
CA ILE A 262 9.71 7.06 -5.43
C ILE A 262 11.00 7.86 -5.71
N PHE A 263 11.53 7.75 -6.92
CA PHE A 263 12.60 8.61 -7.41
C PHE A 263 11.96 9.86 -8.01
N GLY A 264 11.87 10.90 -7.19
CA GLY A 264 11.07 12.08 -7.46
C GLY A 264 11.54 13.29 -6.64
N GLY A 265 10.65 13.88 -5.84
CA GLY A 265 10.92 15.12 -5.13
C GLY A 265 10.79 16.36 -6.01
N LEU A 266 11.60 17.38 -5.70
CA LEU A 266 11.56 18.71 -6.31
C LEU A 266 12.63 18.91 -7.41
N GLY A 267 13.27 17.82 -7.84
CA GLY A 267 14.18 17.83 -8.99
C GLY A 267 13.67 16.94 -10.13
N GLU A 268 14.55 16.72 -11.10
CA GLU A 268 14.31 15.89 -12.27
C GLU A 268 15.21 14.66 -12.22
N PRO A 269 14.67 13.47 -11.88
CA PRO A 269 15.48 12.25 -11.75
C PRO A 269 16.22 11.89 -13.04
N LEU A 270 15.70 12.24 -14.23
CA LEU A 270 16.38 11.97 -15.50
C LEU A 270 17.70 12.74 -15.69
N LEU A 271 17.98 13.73 -14.84
CA LEU A 271 19.26 14.44 -14.82
C LEU A 271 20.31 13.77 -13.92
N TYR A 272 19.93 12.78 -13.11
CA TYR A 272 20.86 12.01 -12.29
C TYR A 272 21.57 10.96 -13.15
N ASP A 273 22.89 11.09 -13.29
CA ASP A 273 23.68 10.36 -14.30
C ASP A 273 23.56 8.84 -14.20
N ALA A 274 23.42 8.31 -12.98
CA ALA A 274 23.35 6.87 -12.69
C ALA A 274 21.90 6.36 -12.48
N LEU A 275 20.87 7.09 -12.93
CA LEU A 275 19.48 6.67 -12.72
C LEU A 275 19.20 5.25 -13.24
N ASP A 276 19.72 4.93 -14.43
CA ASP A 276 19.47 3.63 -15.06
C ASP A 276 19.99 2.47 -14.18
N ASP A 277 21.19 2.60 -13.61
CA ASP A 277 21.80 1.63 -12.68
C ASP A 277 21.01 1.55 -11.36
N VAL A 278 20.51 2.69 -10.86
CA VAL A 278 19.70 2.75 -9.64
C VAL A 278 18.37 2.02 -9.81
N LEU A 279 17.73 2.15 -10.97
CA LEU A 279 16.50 1.43 -11.26
C LEU A 279 16.73 -0.08 -11.33
N GLU A 280 17.80 -0.52 -11.99
CA GLU A 280 18.17 -1.94 -12.03
C GLU A 280 18.43 -2.48 -10.62
N ARG A 281 19.21 -1.75 -9.80
CA ARG A 281 19.51 -2.13 -8.41
C ARG A 281 18.25 -2.21 -7.56
N ALA A 282 17.38 -1.20 -7.60
CA ALA A 282 16.16 -1.14 -6.81
C ALA A 282 15.16 -2.24 -7.21
N LEU A 283 14.99 -2.50 -8.51
CA LEU A 283 14.14 -3.59 -8.99
C LEU A 283 14.72 -4.97 -8.64
N GLY A 284 16.05 -5.10 -8.53
CA GLY A 284 16.71 -6.33 -8.09
C GLY A 284 16.41 -6.71 -6.63
N LEU A 285 15.97 -5.76 -5.79
CA LEU A 285 15.72 -6.01 -4.38
C LEU A 285 14.43 -6.82 -4.13
N PRO A 286 14.50 -7.96 -3.41
CA PRO A 286 13.31 -8.73 -3.03
C PRO A 286 12.33 -7.95 -2.14
N ALA A 287 12.83 -7.00 -1.34
CA ALA A 287 12.01 -6.17 -0.46
C ALA A 287 11.17 -5.11 -1.21
N VAL A 288 11.57 -4.74 -2.44
CA VAL A 288 10.91 -3.67 -3.18
C VAL A 288 9.60 -4.16 -3.81
N ARG A 289 8.51 -3.46 -3.51
CA ARG A 289 7.17 -3.72 -4.05
C ARG A 289 6.95 -3.04 -5.39
N GLN A 290 7.29 -1.76 -5.48
CA GLN A 290 7.12 -0.90 -6.65
C GLN A 290 8.26 0.13 -6.70
N VAL A 291 8.60 0.57 -7.90
CA VAL A 291 9.49 1.71 -8.14
C VAL A 291 8.73 2.73 -8.98
N TYR A 292 8.79 3.99 -8.59
CA TYR A 292 8.19 5.11 -9.30
C TYR A 292 9.27 6.10 -9.73
N VAL A 293 9.18 6.59 -10.96
CA VAL A 293 9.99 7.70 -11.47
C VAL A 293 9.05 8.84 -11.81
N GLU A 294 9.15 9.96 -11.08
CA GLU A 294 8.33 11.15 -11.33
C GLU A 294 9.15 12.20 -12.10
N THR A 295 8.78 12.47 -13.35
CA THR A 295 9.63 13.22 -14.31
C THR A 295 8.84 14.23 -15.13
N PHE A 296 9.51 15.30 -15.58
CA PHE A 296 9.04 16.21 -16.64
C PHE A 296 9.44 15.74 -18.05
N ALA A 297 9.93 14.50 -18.16
CA ALA A 297 10.29 13.83 -19.41
C ALA A 297 11.37 14.55 -20.24
N SER A 298 12.26 15.34 -19.62
CA SER A 298 13.33 16.09 -20.33
C SER A 298 14.41 15.23 -20.99
N GLY A 299 14.29 13.90 -20.91
CA GLY A 299 15.18 12.92 -21.53
C GLY A 299 14.55 11.53 -21.62
N LEU A 300 13.21 11.45 -21.67
CA LEU A 300 12.47 10.18 -21.65
C LEU A 300 12.31 9.62 -23.07
N SER A 301 13.42 9.29 -23.72
CA SER A 301 13.37 8.74 -25.08
C SER A 301 12.71 7.34 -25.12
N SER A 302 12.11 6.98 -26.27
CA SER A 302 11.56 5.64 -26.48
C SER A 302 12.61 4.54 -26.28
N GLY A 303 13.87 4.79 -26.64
CA GLY A 303 14.97 3.84 -26.43
C GLY A 303 15.27 3.62 -24.94
N ARG A 304 15.24 4.67 -24.12
CA ARG A 304 15.41 4.55 -22.66
C ARG A 304 14.25 3.78 -22.02
N VAL A 305 13.02 4.08 -22.39
CA VAL A 305 11.84 3.34 -21.88
C VAL A 305 11.89 1.87 -22.31
N GLN A 306 12.30 1.56 -23.54
CA GLN A 306 12.50 0.17 -23.98
C GLN A 306 13.60 -0.55 -23.17
N ALA A 307 14.70 0.15 -22.84
CA ALA A 307 15.74 -0.41 -21.98
C ALA A 307 15.21 -0.73 -20.58
N TRP A 308 14.48 0.22 -19.97
CA TRP A 308 13.84 0.02 -18.67
C TRP A 308 12.79 -1.09 -18.70
N ASP A 309 12.02 -1.18 -19.77
CA ASP A 309 11.02 -2.23 -19.96
C ASP A 309 11.67 -3.62 -20.06
N GLY A 310 12.92 -3.68 -20.52
CA GLY A 310 13.76 -4.89 -20.58
C GLY A 310 14.37 -5.33 -19.25
N LEU A 311 14.36 -4.48 -18.21
CA LEU A 311 14.92 -4.81 -16.89
C LEU A 311 14.17 -5.99 -16.22
N GLY A 312 14.87 -6.66 -15.31
CA GLY A 312 14.25 -7.65 -14.42
C GLY A 312 13.25 -7.00 -13.48
N GLY A 313 12.00 -7.46 -13.48
CA GLY A 313 10.95 -6.91 -12.61
C GLY A 313 10.36 -5.57 -13.07
N SER A 314 10.50 -5.21 -14.36
CA SER A 314 9.96 -3.97 -14.93
C SER A 314 8.44 -3.81 -14.81
N ASP A 315 7.69 -4.89 -14.58
CA ASP A 315 6.27 -4.86 -14.23
C ASP A 315 5.95 -4.13 -12.90
N ARG A 316 6.99 -3.92 -12.07
CA ARG A 316 6.94 -3.11 -10.84
C ARG A 316 7.45 -1.68 -11.03
N LEU A 317 7.89 -1.31 -12.23
CA LEU A 317 8.34 0.04 -12.56
C LEU A 317 7.17 0.88 -13.09
N ASN A 318 7.03 2.07 -12.53
CA ASN A 318 6.01 3.05 -12.88
C ASN A 318 6.71 4.35 -13.26
N VAL A 319 6.41 4.91 -14.42
CA VAL A 319 6.94 6.21 -14.86
C VAL A 319 5.79 7.19 -14.94
N ILE A 320 5.87 8.26 -14.13
CA ILE A 320 4.87 9.30 -14.05
C ILE A 320 5.42 10.56 -14.74
N VAL A 321 4.84 10.89 -15.89
CA VAL A 321 5.16 12.11 -16.64
C VAL A 321 4.27 13.25 -16.15
N ARG A 322 4.87 14.26 -15.53
CA ARG A 322 4.20 15.46 -15.03
C ARG A 322 3.90 16.40 -16.19
N LEU A 323 2.65 16.40 -16.65
CA LEU A 323 2.19 17.06 -17.88
C LEU A 323 0.92 17.87 -17.61
N ASN A 324 1.01 18.86 -16.71
CA ASN A 324 -0.15 19.59 -16.17
C ASN A 324 -1.10 20.24 -17.18
N THR A 325 -0.72 20.31 -18.47
CA THR A 325 -1.54 20.88 -19.54
C THR A 325 -0.99 20.42 -20.89
N LEU A 326 -1.86 20.35 -21.90
CA LEU A 326 -1.50 20.14 -23.31
C LEU A 326 -1.36 21.47 -24.07
N ASP A 327 -1.63 22.61 -23.45
CA ASP A 327 -1.43 23.93 -24.04
C ASP A 327 -0.01 24.43 -23.78
N ARG A 328 0.70 24.78 -24.85
CA ARG A 328 2.11 25.21 -24.79
C ARG A 328 2.31 26.48 -23.96
N LYS A 329 1.43 27.47 -24.09
CA LYS A 329 1.58 28.75 -23.38
C LYS A 329 1.34 28.56 -21.89
N ARG A 330 0.30 27.80 -21.54
CA ARG A 330 -0.04 27.45 -20.17
C ARG A 330 1.05 26.58 -19.55
N TYR A 331 1.59 25.61 -20.30
CA TYR A 331 2.73 24.81 -19.86
C TYR A 331 3.92 25.70 -19.49
N ALA A 332 4.32 26.61 -20.39
CA ALA A 332 5.44 27.52 -20.17
C ALA A 332 5.20 28.43 -18.95
N SER A 333 3.97 28.93 -18.76
CA SER A 333 3.61 29.73 -17.60
C SER A 333 3.67 28.95 -16.29
N LEU A 334 3.26 27.69 -16.29
CA LEU A 334 3.20 26.83 -15.11
C LEU A 334 4.56 26.28 -14.71
N HIS A 335 5.37 25.90 -15.70
CA HIS A 335 6.67 25.24 -15.49
C HIS A 335 7.86 26.21 -15.59
N GLY A 336 7.64 27.46 -16.01
CA GLY A 336 8.71 28.43 -16.21
C GLY A 336 9.66 28.11 -17.38
N ALA A 337 9.31 27.15 -18.23
CA ALA A 337 10.09 26.76 -19.41
C ALA A 337 9.18 26.27 -20.55
N ASP A 338 9.53 26.63 -21.79
CA ASP A 338 8.80 26.23 -23.00
C ASP A 338 9.31 24.88 -23.52
N MET A 339 9.08 23.82 -22.74
CA MET A 339 9.56 22.46 -23.05
C MET A 339 8.48 21.53 -23.61
N LEU A 340 7.20 21.95 -23.61
CA LEU A 340 6.10 21.08 -24.02
C LEU A 340 6.33 20.40 -25.37
N PRO A 341 6.85 21.06 -26.44
CA PRO A 341 7.08 20.38 -27.71
C PRO A 341 8.00 19.16 -27.61
N ALA A 342 9.09 19.26 -26.84
CA ALA A 342 10.04 18.16 -26.64
C ALA A 342 9.44 17.06 -25.75
N VAL A 343 8.70 17.44 -24.71
CA VAL A 343 7.98 16.49 -23.86
C VAL A 343 6.95 15.70 -24.67
N MET A 344 6.18 16.38 -25.52
CA MET A 344 5.17 15.75 -26.36
C MET A 344 5.78 14.85 -27.44
N GLU A 345 6.98 15.17 -27.96
CA GLU A 345 7.69 14.24 -28.86
C GLU A 345 7.95 12.89 -28.18
N HIS A 346 8.39 12.90 -26.92
CA HIS A 346 8.58 11.68 -26.13
C HIS A 346 7.26 10.97 -25.83
N VAL A 347 6.24 11.71 -25.39
CA VAL A 347 4.91 11.14 -25.09
C VAL A 347 4.30 10.48 -26.32
N GLU A 348 4.29 11.15 -27.48
CA GLU A 348 3.76 10.59 -28.73
C GLU A 348 4.56 9.37 -29.21
N GLY A 349 5.89 9.38 -29.03
CA GLY A 349 6.75 8.24 -29.34
C GLY A 349 6.51 7.00 -28.48
N LEU A 350 5.80 7.13 -27.36
CA LEU A 350 5.47 6.07 -26.42
C LEU A 350 3.98 5.70 -26.40
N LYS A 351 3.11 6.62 -26.84
CA LYS A 351 1.65 6.56 -26.69
C LYS A 351 0.99 5.29 -27.20
N ASN A 352 1.54 4.66 -28.23
CA ASN A 352 0.98 3.47 -28.87
C ASN A 352 1.78 2.17 -28.61
N GLY A 353 2.75 2.21 -27.69
CA GLY A 353 3.55 1.05 -27.34
C GLY A 353 2.84 0.11 -26.36
N THR A 354 3.33 -1.12 -26.30
CA THR A 354 2.96 -2.08 -25.24
C THR A 354 4.20 -2.33 -24.39
N TYR A 355 4.08 -2.09 -23.09
CA TYR A 355 5.17 -2.19 -22.13
C TYR A 355 4.75 -3.07 -20.95
N ARG A 356 5.71 -3.74 -20.32
CA ARG A 356 5.55 -4.38 -19.01
C ARG A 356 5.51 -3.35 -17.90
N LEU A 357 6.38 -2.33 -17.98
CA LEU A 357 6.32 -1.17 -17.11
C LEU A 357 5.04 -0.36 -17.34
N LYS A 358 4.67 0.44 -16.35
CA LYS A 358 3.45 1.27 -16.42
C LYS A 358 3.82 2.73 -16.66
N LEU A 359 3.13 3.35 -17.61
CA LEU A 359 3.28 4.76 -17.93
C LEU A 359 2.05 5.54 -17.43
N PHE A 360 2.29 6.67 -16.78
CA PHE A 360 1.24 7.56 -16.30
C PHE A 360 1.48 8.98 -16.80
N ALA A 361 0.40 9.69 -17.12
CA ALA A 361 0.43 11.11 -17.42
C ALA A 361 -0.30 11.85 -16.30
N GLU A 362 0.42 12.69 -15.55
CA GLU A 362 -0.10 13.37 -14.37
C GLU A 362 -0.47 14.82 -14.67
N MET A 363 -1.69 15.19 -14.25
CA MET A 363 -2.15 16.57 -14.17
C MET A 363 -2.48 16.90 -12.70
N LEU A 364 -2.05 18.06 -12.22
CA LEU A 364 -2.45 18.62 -10.93
C LEU A 364 -3.85 19.21 -11.05
N ARG A 365 -4.68 18.95 -10.04
CA ARG A 365 -5.99 19.60 -9.93
C ARG A 365 -5.86 21.02 -9.35
N ILE A 366 -5.66 22.01 -10.22
CA ILE A 366 -5.51 23.42 -9.88
C ILE A 366 -6.42 24.32 -10.73
N LYS A 367 -6.73 25.51 -10.22
CA LYS A 367 -7.56 26.51 -10.91
C LYS A 367 -7.06 26.86 -12.31
N ASP A 368 -5.75 26.78 -12.52
CA ASP A 368 -5.11 27.13 -13.78
C ASP A 368 -5.43 26.16 -14.92
N THR A 369 -5.79 24.90 -14.61
CA THR A 369 -5.94 23.80 -15.58
C THR A 369 -7.20 22.95 -15.37
N ASP A 370 -8.07 23.27 -14.41
CA ASP A 370 -9.28 22.48 -14.11
C ASP A 370 -10.23 22.39 -15.32
N ASP A 371 -10.23 23.41 -16.18
CA ASP A 371 -10.98 23.44 -17.43
C ASP A 371 -10.49 22.43 -18.48
N GLU A 372 -9.27 21.90 -18.34
CA GLU A 372 -8.65 20.94 -19.26
C GLU A 372 -8.79 19.48 -18.83
N VAL A 373 -9.27 19.20 -17.61
CA VAL A 373 -9.27 17.83 -17.05
C VAL A 373 -9.96 16.82 -17.99
N GLY A 374 -11.14 17.15 -18.52
CA GLY A 374 -11.83 16.26 -19.45
C GLY A 374 -11.01 15.97 -20.72
N ALA A 375 -10.55 17.03 -21.39
CA ALA A 375 -9.76 16.90 -22.62
C ALA A 375 -8.43 16.18 -22.41
N PHE A 376 -7.81 16.32 -21.23
CA PHE A 376 -6.58 15.61 -20.87
C PHE A 376 -6.81 14.11 -20.74
N PHE A 377 -7.89 13.68 -20.07
CA PHE A 377 -8.23 12.27 -19.96
C PHE A 377 -8.61 11.67 -21.32
N ASP A 378 -9.39 12.39 -22.12
CA ASP A 378 -9.74 11.99 -23.49
C ASP A 378 -8.49 11.80 -24.37
N TYR A 379 -7.48 12.65 -24.19
CA TYR A 379 -6.23 12.58 -24.96
C TYR A 379 -5.48 11.26 -24.77
N PHE A 380 -5.49 10.73 -23.55
CA PHE A 380 -4.78 9.50 -23.17
C PHE A 380 -5.69 8.27 -23.17
N GLU A 381 -6.97 8.41 -23.53
CA GLU A 381 -7.88 7.29 -23.65
C GLU A 381 -7.30 6.23 -24.60
N LYS A 382 -7.23 4.98 -24.14
CA LYS A 382 -6.70 3.82 -24.89
C LYS A 382 -5.24 3.97 -25.36
N SER A 383 -4.48 4.85 -24.72
CA SER A 383 -3.03 4.93 -24.92
C SER A 383 -2.26 4.02 -23.96
N ALA A 384 -0.95 3.90 -24.17
CA ALA A 384 -0.03 3.27 -23.23
C ALA A 384 0.06 4.00 -21.88
N PHE A 385 -0.33 5.28 -21.84
CA PHE A 385 -0.36 6.09 -20.62
C PHE A 385 -1.73 5.99 -19.93
N THR A 386 -1.70 5.79 -18.62
CA THR A 386 -2.87 5.98 -17.76
C THR A 386 -2.90 7.43 -17.26
N PRO A 387 -3.90 8.25 -17.62
CA PRO A 387 -4.01 9.61 -17.09
C PRO A 387 -4.38 9.57 -15.59
N ILE A 388 -3.70 10.36 -14.78
CA ILE A 388 -3.95 10.50 -13.34
C ILE A 388 -4.10 11.98 -12.95
N LEU A 389 -4.92 12.21 -11.93
CA LEU A 389 -5.18 13.54 -11.38
C LEU A 389 -4.61 13.63 -9.96
N GLN A 390 -3.61 14.49 -9.77
CA GLN A 390 -2.89 14.63 -8.51
C GLN A 390 -3.42 15.80 -7.67
N LYS A 391 -3.48 15.58 -6.35
CA LYS A 391 -3.85 16.64 -5.39
C LYS A 391 -2.76 17.72 -5.36
N PHE A 392 -3.18 18.98 -5.38
CA PHE A 392 -2.26 20.10 -5.19
C PHE A 392 -1.85 20.24 -3.72
N ASN A 393 -0.55 20.18 -3.47
CA ASN A 393 0.08 20.34 -2.16
C ASN A 393 0.63 21.77 -1.99
N THR A 394 0.32 22.41 -0.86
CA THR A 394 0.79 23.77 -0.54
C THR A 394 2.14 23.81 0.19
N TYR A 395 2.65 22.64 0.60
CA TYR A 395 3.87 22.51 1.40
C TYR A 395 3.86 23.42 2.63
N LEU A 396 2.79 23.33 3.43
CA LEU A 396 2.56 24.18 4.61
C LEU A 396 2.58 25.68 4.26
N GLY A 397 1.92 26.04 3.15
CA GLY A 397 1.85 27.42 2.66
C GLY A 397 3.14 27.96 2.04
N ALA A 398 4.14 27.11 1.77
CA ALA A 398 5.35 27.53 1.05
C ALA A 398 5.10 27.90 -0.43
N VAL A 399 3.96 27.48 -0.99
CA VAL A 399 3.46 27.93 -2.29
C VAL A 399 2.05 28.50 -2.17
N GLU A 400 1.69 29.39 -3.10
CA GLU A 400 0.37 30.02 -3.15
C GLU A 400 -0.75 29.00 -3.37
N GLN A 401 -1.89 29.21 -2.71
CA GLN A 401 -3.06 28.34 -2.83
C GLN A 401 -3.66 28.37 -4.24
N ARG A 402 -3.74 27.20 -4.89
CA ARG A 402 -4.29 27.01 -6.24
C ARG A 402 -5.35 25.92 -6.34
N ARG A 403 -5.74 25.29 -5.22
CA ARG A 403 -6.79 24.26 -5.18
C ARG A 403 -8.11 24.77 -5.76
N VAL A 404 -8.79 23.89 -6.49
CA VAL A 404 -10.16 24.10 -6.98
C VAL A 404 -11.18 23.93 -5.87
N ALA A 405 -10.97 22.90 -5.03
CA ALA A 405 -11.80 22.58 -3.88
C ALA A 405 -10.95 22.05 -2.72
N ASP A 406 -11.42 22.26 -1.50
CA ASP A 406 -10.84 21.61 -0.31
C ASP A 406 -11.51 20.26 -0.10
N LEU A 407 -10.72 19.18 -0.19
CA LEU A 407 -11.16 17.80 0.01
C LEU A 407 -10.63 17.23 1.32
N THR A 408 -10.14 18.10 2.22
CA THR A 408 -9.66 17.67 3.54
C THR A 408 -10.83 17.11 4.35
N PRO A 409 -10.68 15.93 4.98
CA PRO A 409 -11.70 15.40 5.86
C PRO A 409 -12.10 16.40 6.96
N LEU A 410 -13.38 16.40 7.33
CA LEU A 410 -13.93 17.30 8.35
C LEU A 410 -13.27 17.12 9.72
N HIS A 411 -12.94 15.88 10.06
CA HIS A 411 -12.23 15.52 11.28
C HIS A 411 -10.80 15.16 10.93
N ARG A 412 -9.86 15.80 11.63
CA ARG A 412 -8.45 15.45 11.55
C ARG A 412 -8.19 14.19 12.36
N ASP A 413 -7.49 13.25 11.75
CA ASP A 413 -6.98 12.05 12.41
C ASP A 413 -5.43 12.02 12.33
N PHE A 414 -4.83 10.86 12.60
CA PHE A 414 -3.40 10.65 12.50
C PHE A 414 -2.89 10.83 11.06
N CYS A 415 -1.63 11.23 10.93
CA CYS A 415 -0.99 11.47 9.64
C CYS A 415 -0.47 10.16 9.03
N TRP A 416 -0.95 9.82 7.84
CA TRP A 416 -0.50 8.64 7.09
C TRP A 416 0.97 8.73 6.69
N HIS A 417 1.46 9.92 6.33
CA HIS A 417 2.87 10.13 6.03
C HIS A 417 3.77 9.84 7.23
N LEU A 418 3.38 10.24 8.45
CA LEU A 418 4.16 9.92 9.65
C LEU A 418 4.12 8.41 9.97
N ALA A 419 3.04 7.73 9.61
CA ALA A 419 2.89 6.30 9.83
C ALA A 419 3.67 5.43 8.84
N ARG A 420 3.95 5.93 7.62
CA ARG A 420 4.37 5.07 6.50
C ARG A 420 5.53 5.58 5.65
N ASP A 421 5.77 6.88 5.63
CA ASP A 421 6.59 7.49 4.59
C ASP A 421 7.90 8.03 5.15
N LEU A 422 8.95 7.89 4.33
CA LEU A 422 10.23 8.54 4.53
C LEU A 422 10.54 9.39 3.29
N TYR A 423 11.03 10.61 3.50
CA TYR A 423 11.51 11.49 2.43
C TYR A 423 12.99 11.78 2.64
N ILE A 424 13.75 11.78 1.54
CA ILE A 424 15.20 11.99 1.54
C ILE A 424 15.52 13.01 0.45
N THR A 425 16.16 14.10 0.85
CA THR A 425 16.58 15.18 -0.05
C THR A 425 17.83 14.79 -0.83
N ALA A 426 18.10 15.52 -1.92
CA ALA A 426 19.30 15.30 -2.74
C ALA A 426 20.63 15.53 -2.02
N ASP A 427 20.64 16.14 -0.83
CA ASP A 427 21.83 16.25 0.01
C ASP A 427 21.88 15.21 1.14
N GLY A 428 20.98 14.22 1.14
CA GLY A 428 20.98 13.10 2.09
C GLY A 428 20.31 13.39 3.43
N ARG A 429 19.63 14.53 3.58
CA ARG A 429 18.85 14.85 4.78
C ARG A 429 17.46 14.22 4.69
N SER A 430 16.94 13.79 5.83
CA SER A 430 15.59 13.24 5.97
C SER A 430 14.78 14.07 6.96
N PRO A 431 13.87 14.95 6.48
CA PRO A 431 13.00 15.70 7.37
C PRO A 431 11.98 14.80 8.07
N VAL A 432 11.26 15.35 9.05
CA VAL A 432 10.13 14.65 9.70
C VAL A 432 9.08 14.19 8.68
N CYS A 433 8.82 14.99 7.64
CA CYS A 433 8.03 14.58 6.48
C CYS A 433 8.30 15.50 5.27
N LYS A 434 7.82 15.10 4.09
CA LYS A 434 7.97 15.83 2.81
C LYS A 434 7.43 17.27 2.82
N GLN A 435 6.61 17.63 3.80
CA GLN A 435 6.10 18.99 3.96
C GLN A 435 7.20 20.02 4.30
N ASP A 436 8.38 19.55 4.72
CA ASP A 436 9.61 20.35 4.76
C ASP A 436 10.63 19.80 3.75
N PRO A 437 10.43 20.02 2.45
CA PRO A 437 11.20 19.35 1.40
C PRO A 437 12.66 19.83 1.32
N PHE A 438 13.07 20.75 2.19
CA PHE A 438 14.44 21.26 2.31
C PHE A 438 15.07 20.94 3.66
N ALA A 439 14.39 20.16 4.51
CA ALA A 439 14.81 19.82 5.87
C ALA A 439 15.31 21.03 6.69
N LYS A 440 14.56 22.15 6.65
CA LYS A 440 14.90 23.39 7.35
C LYS A 440 14.49 23.41 8.82
N ARG A 441 13.46 22.65 9.20
CA ARG A 441 12.89 22.66 10.55
C ARG A 441 13.55 21.62 11.44
N SER A 442 13.54 20.38 10.97
CA SER A 442 14.08 19.23 11.71
C SER A 442 14.24 18.05 10.76
N GLY A 443 15.28 17.27 10.98
CA GLY A 443 15.55 16.06 10.23
C GLY A 443 16.81 15.39 10.75
N LEU A 444 17.06 14.19 10.24
CA LEU A 444 18.31 13.46 10.44
C LEU A 444 19.04 13.37 9.11
N ASP A 445 20.29 12.89 9.13
CA ASP A 445 21.14 12.82 7.95
C ASP A 445 21.58 11.36 7.70
N LEU A 446 21.48 10.90 6.45
CA LEU A 446 21.93 9.57 6.05
C LEU A 446 23.44 9.38 6.20
N ARG A 447 24.21 10.47 6.24
CA ARG A 447 25.65 10.41 6.51
C ARG A 447 25.98 9.96 7.94
N GLU A 448 25.02 10.11 8.86
CA GLU A 448 25.20 9.86 10.29
C GLU A 448 24.32 8.71 10.80
N HIS A 449 23.25 8.39 10.09
CA HIS A 449 22.22 7.46 10.55
C HIS A 449 21.74 6.53 9.44
N SER A 450 21.50 5.26 9.80
CA SER A 450 20.81 4.28 8.94
C SER A 450 19.32 4.64 8.76
N ILE A 451 18.69 4.04 7.76
CA ILE A 451 17.24 4.19 7.54
C ILE A 451 16.44 3.73 8.77
N GLU A 452 16.85 2.62 9.39
CA GLU A 452 16.22 2.10 10.60
C GLU A 452 16.31 3.10 11.77
N ALA A 453 17.47 3.74 11.95
CA ALA A 453 17.67 4.73 13.00
C ALA A 453 16.80 5.98 12.76
N ILE A 454 16.72 6.46 11.51
CA ILE A 454 15.87 7.60 11.14
C ILE A 454 14.40 7.25 11.37
N TRP A 455 13.97 6.09 10.90
CA TRP A 455 12.60 5.62 11.07
C TRP A 455 12.20 5.51 12.54
N THR A 456 13.07 4.92 13.36
CA THR A 456 12.90 4.76 14.81
C THR A 456 12.82 6.11 15.51
N ALA A 457 13.67 7.08 15.14
CA ALA A 457 13.63 8.42 15.70
C ALA A 457 12.30 9.16 15.38
N GLY A 458 11.67 8.83 14.24
CA GLY A 458 10.34 9.31 13.87
C GLY A 458 9.18 8.72 14.68
N GLN A 459 9.42 7.66 15.47
CA GLN A 459 8.38 6.94 16.20
C GLN A 459 7.59 7.84 17.16
N LYS A 460 8.27 8.75 17.85
CA LYS A 460 7.64 9.74 18.74
C LYS A 460 6.65 10.65 18.00
N ASN A 461 6.95 11.02 16.75
CA ASN A 461 6.09 11.88 15.96
C ASN A 461 4.85 11.13 15.50
N HIS A 462 5.01 9.85 15.11
CA HIS A 462 3.86 8.99 14.82
C HIS A 462 2.97 8.78 16.04
N ALA A 463 3.55 8.44 17.19
CA ALA A 463 2.81 8.23 18.43
C ALA A 463 2.03 9.49 18.85
N ALA A 464 2.68 10.65 18.84
CA ALA A 464 2.02 11.93 19.09
C ALA A 464 0.88 12.17 18.08
N SER A 465 1.10 11.88 16.80
CA SER A 465 0.06 12.02 15.78
C SER A 465 -1.14 11.10 15.99
N VAL A 466 -0.95 9.86 16.46
CA VAL A 466 -2.06 8.92 16.75
C VAL A 466 -2.83 9.36 18.00
N ARG A 467 -2.16 9.98 18.97
CA ARG A 467 -2.78 10.52 20.18
C ARG A 467 -3.40 11.90 20.01
N GLY A 468 -3.31 12.48 18.81
CA GLY A 468 -3.82 13.84 18.53
C GLY A 468 -2.95 14.97 19.08
N GLU A 469 -1.75 14.67 19.60
CA GLU A 469 -0.78 15.60 20.18
C GLU A 469 0.04 16.27 19.05
N HIS A 470 -0.62 16.89 18.09
CA HIS A 470 0.05 17.42 16.89
C HIS A 470 1.00 18.60 17.18
N GLU A 471 0.76 19.32 18.27
CA GLU A 471 1.53 20.47 18.73
C GLU A 471 2.92 20.12 19.26
N VAL A 472 3.17 18.88 19.69
CA VAL A 472 4.49 18.44 20.17
C VAL A 472 5.39 17.92 19.06
N ILE A 473 4.85 17.76 17.85
CA ILE A 473 5.59 17.34 16.66
C ILE A 473 6.36 18.56 16.14
N SER A 474 7.63 18.37 15.76
CA SER A 474 8.51 19.43 15.21
C SER A 474 8.11 19.93 13.80
N MET A 475 6.81 19.93 13.48
CA MET A 475 6.21 20.37 12.22
C MET A 475 4.87 21.06 12.51
N PRO A 476 4.44 22.07 11.73
CA PRO A 476 3.12 22.71 11.90
C PRO A 476 2.00 21.80 11.36
N CYS A 477 1.80 20.65 12.00
CA CYS A 477 0.92 19.59 11.51
C CYS A 477 -0.54 20.05 11.37
N LEU A 478 -1.01 20.94 12.23
CA LEU A 478 -2.39 21.46 12.20
C LEU A 478 -2.68 22.33 10.96
N GLU A 479 -1.65 22.88 10.31
CA GLU A 479 -1.77 23.65 9.07
C GLU A 479 -1.63 22.77 7.81
N CYS A 480 -1.28 21.48 8.00
CA CYS A 480 -1.09 20.53 6.92
C CYS A 480 -2.42 19.96 6.43
N ASP A 481 -2.56 19.86 5.10
CA ASP A 481 -3.69 19.24 4.41
C ASP A 481 -3.28 17.95 3.66
N GLU A 482 -2.10 17.40 3.93
CA GLU A 482 -1.63 16.14 3.32
C GLU A 482 -1.75 14.94 4.29
N TRP A 483 -2.13 15.15 5.55
CA TRP A 483 -2.13 14.10 6.56
C TRP A 483 -3.01 12.86 6.22
N TYR A 484 -4.01 13.02 5.36
CA TYR A 484 -4.96 11.98 4.95
C TYR A 484 -4.67 11.40 3.56
N THR A 485 -3.67 11.91 2.85
CA THR A 485 -3.27 11.37 1.55
C THR A 485 -2.36 10.16 1.73
N PHE A 486 -2.28 9.33 0.69
CA PHE A 486 -1.63 8.02 0.74
C PHE A 486 -0.76 7.80 -0.48
N ASN A 487 0.47 7.37 -0.24
CA ASN A 487 1.33 6.82 -1.27
C ASN A 487 1.12 5.30 -1.35
N ALA A 488 0.97 4.75 -2.56
CA ALA A 488 0.52 3.39 -2.82
C ALA A 488 1.62 2.30 -2.89
#